data_AF-W2SVS5-F1
#
_entry.id   AF-W2SVS5-F1
#
_cell.length_a   1.000
_cell.length_b   1.000
_cell.length_c   1.000
_cell.angle_alpha   90.00
_cell.angle_beta   90.00
_cell.angle_gamma   90.00
#
_symmetry.space_group_name_H-M   'P 1'
#
loop_
_entity.id
_entity.type
_entity.pdbx_description
1 polymer ?
#
loop_
_entity_poly.entity_id
_entity_poly.type
_entity_poly.pdbx_seq_one_letter_code
_entity_poly.pdbx_strand_id
1 'polypeptide(L)'
;MRASLQLVLILSATVFTQAYRKKPLCGMCEGLIEKVDEVLKQGGDIEKAVDEFCREDVPTFLVDYCEKIISKNLKYIIEKLKDHDSPEKICTDIYLCWV
;
A
#
# COMPACT_ATOMS: atom_id res chain seq x y z
N MET A 1 -39.70 -3.26 7.01
CA MET A 1 -38.83 -2.07 7.20
C MET A 1 -37.70 -2.32 8.20
N ARG A 2 -37.95 -2.78 9.44
CA ARG A 2 -36.88 -3.10 10.42
C ARG A 2 -36.02 -4.30 10.03
N ALA A 3 -36.61 -5.37 9.49
CA ALA A 3 -35.88 -6.56 9.00
C ALA A 3 -34.94 -6.23 7.82
N SER A 4 -35.34 -5.27 6.97
CA SER A 4 -34.57 -4.81 5.82
C SER A 4 -33.30 -4.06 6.24
N LEU A 5 -33.35 -3.31 7.34
CA LEU A 5 -32.19 -2.58 7.90
C LEU A 5 -31.14 -3.54 8.50
N GLN A 6 -31.59 -4.64 9.11
CA GLN A 6 -30.70 -5.66 9.68
C GLN A 6 -29.96 -6.45 8.59
N LEU A 7 -30.63 -6.75 7.47
CA LEU A 7 -30.01 -7.42 6.32
C LEU A 7 -28.90 -6.58 5.65
N VAL A 8 -29.08 -5.26 5.58
CA VAL A 8 -28.07 -4.33 5.02
C VAL A 8 -26.82 -4.25 5.91
N LEU A 9 -26.97 -4.29 7.24
CA LEU A 9 -25.84 -4.27 8.18
C LEU A 9 -25.01 -5.56 8.15
N ILE A 10 -25.67 -6.72 7.97
CA ILE A 10 -24.99 -8.01 7.85
C ILE A 10 -24.24 -8.10 6.51
N LEU A 11 -24.86 -7.62 5.42
CA LEU A 11 -24.21 -7.55 4.11
C LEU A 11 -22.99 -6.61 4.15
N SER A 12 -23.10 -5.43 4.76
CA SER A 12 -21.96 -4.51 4.86
C SER A 12 -20.83 -5.09 5.70
N ALA A 13 -21.13 -5.73 6.84
CA ALA A 13 -20.12 -6.41 7.66
C ALA A 13 -19.34 -7.49 6.89
N THR A 14 -19.99 -8.23 5.99
CA THR A 14 -19.30 -9.21 5.12
C THR A 14 -18.49 -8.55 4.01
N VAL A 15 -18.95 -7.42 3.45
CA VAL A 15 -18.22 -6.69 2.40
C VAL A 15 -16.93 -6.06 2.95
N PHE A 16 -16.94 -5.57 4.20
CA PHE A 16 -15.75 -5.00 4.86
C PHE A 16 -14.65 -6.05 5.15
N THR A 17 -14.95 -7.35 5.16
CA THR A 17 -13.92 -8.38 5.40
C THR A 17 -13.06 -8.69 4.18
N GLN A 18 -13.52 -8.36 2.96
CA GLN A 18 -12.81 -8.72 1.72
C GLN A 18 -11.57 -7.86 1.44
N ALA A 19 -11.44 -6.68 2.04
CA ALA A 19 -10.29 -5.82 1.81
C ALA A 19 -9.03 -6.21 2.63
N TYR A 20 -9.08 -7.15 3.58
CA TYR A 20 -8.08 -7.17 4.67
C TYR A 20 -7.56 -8.53 5.15
N ARG A 21 -7.26 -9.44 4.22
CA ARG A 21 -6.26 -10.51 4.47
C ARG A 21 -5.03 -10.36 3.59
N LYS A 22 -4.68 -9.13 3.17
CA LYS A 22 -3.36 -8.88 2.59
C LYS A 22 -2.30 -9.20 3.64
N LYS A 23 -1.25 -9.91 3.24
CA LYS A 23 -0.09 -10.15 4.12
C LYS A 23 0.47 -8.78 4.53
N PRO A 24 0.96 -8.61 5.77
CA PRO A 24 1.44 -7.32 6.26
C PRO A 24 2.44 -6.63 5.32
N LEU A 25 3.33 -7.40 4.69
CA LEU A 25 4.32 -6.88 3.73
C LEU A 25 3.70 -6.36 2.43
N CYS A 26 2.62 -6.99 1.96
CA CYS A 26 1.93 -6.58 0.75
C CYS A 26 1.19 -5.25 0.98
N GLY A 27 0.45 -5.14 2.09
CA GLY A 27 -0.23 -3.89 2.45
C GLY A 27 0.76 -2.73 2.70
N MET A 28 1.88 -3.00 3.37
CA MET A 28 2.94 -2.01 3.55
C MET A 28 3.51 -1.53 2.21
N CYS A 29 3.80 -2.46 1.30
CA CYS A 29 4.31 -2.11 -0.01
C CYS A 29 3.31 -1.25 -0.78
N GLU A 30 2.07 -1.70 -0.92
CA GLU A 30 1.06 -1.00 -1.71
C GLU A 30 0.79 0.41 -1.18
N GLY A 31 0.66 0.58 0.14
CA GLY A 31 0.49 1.90 0.75
C GLY A 31 1.66 2.84 0.46
N LEU A 32 2.89 2.32 0.41
CA LEU A 32 4.05 3.12 0.05
C LEU A 32 4.08 3.46 -1.45
N ILE A 33 3.70 2.52 -2.32
CA ILE A 33 3.57 2.80 -3.76
C ILE A 33 2.54 3.90 -3.99
N GLU A 34 1.39 3.84 -3.31
CA GLU A 34 0.36 4.88 -3.34
C GLU A 34 0.90 6.23 -2.87
N LYS A 35 1.69 6.23 -1.79
CA LYS A 35 2.33 7.46 -1.29
C LYS A 35 3.31 8.06 -2.29
N VAL A 36 4.15 7.23 -2.92
CA VAL A 36 5.09 7.67 -3.95
C VAL A 36 4.36 8.25 -5.16
N ASP A 37 3.28 7.61 -5.60
CA ASP A 37 2.44 8.08 -6.71
C ASP A 37 1.77 9.44 -6.40
N GLU A 38 1.26 9.62 -5.18
CA GLU A 38 0.73 10.91 -4.72
C GLU A 38 1.78 12.01 -4.82
N VAL A 39 2.99 11.76 -4.30
CA VAL A 39 4.08 12.74 -4.24
C VAL A 39 4.59 13.08 -5.63
N LEU A 40 4.66 12.09 -6.54
CA LEU A 40 5.00 12.30 -7.95
C LEU A 40 4.01 13.25 -8.63
N LYS A 41 2.71 13.07 -8.38
CA LYS A 41 1.64 13.93 -8.95
C LYS A 41 1.68 15.35 -8.40
N GLN A 42 2.05 15.51 -7.14
CA GLN A 42 2.10 16.81 -6.46
C GLN A 42 3.45 17.53 -6.63
N GLY A 43 4.50 16.83 -7.08
CA GLY A 43 5.83 17.39 -7.27
C GLY A 43 6.63 17.58 -5.97
N GLY A 44 6.53 16.61 -5.05
CA GLY A 44 7.23 16.64 -3.76
C GLY A 44 8.54 15.84 -3.71
N ASP A 45 9.16 15.83 -2.53
CA ASP A 45 10.36 15.04 -2.23
C ASP A 45 9.96 13.59 -1.92
N ILE A 46 10.28 12.69 -2.85
CA ILE A 46 9.93 11.28 -2.77
C ILE A 46 10.71 10.58 -1.65
N GLU A 47 12.00 10.88 -1.48
CA GLU A 47 12.83 10.23 -0.46
C GLU A 47 12.31 10.58 0.94
N LYS A 48 11.97 11.87 1.14
CA LYS A 48 11.35 12.33 2.39
C LYS A 48 10.01 11.65 2.64
N ALA A 49 9.16 11.54 1.63
CA ALA A 49 7.85 10.91 1.78
C ALA A 49 7.94 9.41 2.09
N VAL A 50 8.94 8.72 1.54
CA VAL A 50 9.22 7.31 1.85
C VAL A 50 9.68 7.16 3.31
N ASP A 51 10.61 8.00 3.76
CA ASP A 51 11.08 8.00 5.16
C ASP A 51 9.93 8.26 6.14
N GLU A 52 9.10 9.27 5.86
CA GLU A 52 7.93 9.61 6.67
C GLU A 52 6.93 8.46 6.73
N PHE A 53 6.54 7.89 5.58
CA PHE A 53 5.63 6.74 5.55
C PHE A 53 6.19 5.56 6.34
N CYS A 54 7.47 5.21 6.12
CA CYS A 54 8.09 4.08 6.80
C CYS A 54 8.19 4.30 8.32
N ARG A 55 8.16 5.54 8.83
CA ARG A 55 8.22 5.83 10.27
C ARG A 55 6.86 6.02 10.92
N GLU A 56 5.90 6.57 10.19
CA GLU A 56 4.59 6.98 10.70
C GLU A 56 3.50 5.93 10.47
N ASP A 57 3.53 5.25 9.32
CA ASP A 57 2.45 4.35 8.89
C ASP A 57 2.82 2.86 9.01
N VAL A 58 4.08 2.56 9.33
CA VAL A 58 4.60 1.19 9.42
C VAL A 58 4.95 0.84 10.87
N PRO A 59 4.59 -0.37 11.34
CA PRO A 59 4.96 -0.82 12.69
C PRO A 59 6.47 -0.73 12.94
N THR A 60 6.87 -0.30 14.14
CA THR A 60 8.28 0.00 14.50
C THR A 60 9.27 -1.12 14.14
N PHE A 61 8.86 -2.39 14.25
CA PHE A 61 9.72 -3.53 13.92
C PHE A 61 9.95 -3.76 12.41
N LEU A 62 9.19 -3.07 11.55
CA LEU A 62 9.28 -3.13 10.09
C LEU A 62 9.89 -1.88 9.46
N VAL A 63 10.10 -0.79 10.20
CA VAL A 63 10.64 0.50 9.69
C VAL A 63 11.93 0.26 8.91
N ASP A 64 12.91 -0.38 9.55
CA ASP A 64 14.20 -0.74 8.95
C ASP A 64 14.06 -1.56 7.66
N TYR A 65 13.06 -2.44 7.62
CA TYR A 65 12.79 -3.30 6.47
C TYR A 65 12.13 -2.49 5.33
N CYS A 66 11.17 -1.62 5.67
CA CYS A 66 10.51 -0.69 4.77
C CYS A 66 11.53 0.22 4.07
N GLU A 67 12.35 0.92 4.84
CA GLU A 67 13.38 1.83 4.32
C GLU A 67 14.38 1.08 3.43
N LYS A 68 14.88 -0.09 3.86
CA LYS A 68 15.92 -0.80 3.11
C LYS A 68 15.41 -1.39 1.79
N ILE A 69 14.22 -1.95 1.77
CA ILE A 69 13.72 -2.64 0.57
C ILE A 69 13.12 -1.64 -0.40
N ILE A 70 12.30 -0.71 0.08
CA ILE A 70 11.59 0.17 -0.84
C ILE A 70 12.55 1.22 -1.41
N SER A 71 13.44 1.80 -0.59
CA SER A 71 14.41 2.78 -1.11
C SER A 71 15.36 2.17 -2.15
N LYS A 72 15.72 0.88 -2.02
CA LYS A 72 16.51 0.17 -3.05
C LYS A 72 15.74 -0.07 -4.35
N ASN A 73 14.42 -0.19 -4.27
CA ASN A 73 13.54 -0.38 -5.42
C ASN A 73 12.92 0.93 -5.92
N LEU A 74 13.24 2.08 -5.31
CA LEU A 74 12.53 3.34 -5.57
C LEU A 74 12.59 3.77 -7.03
N LYS A 75 13.75 3.63 -7.67
CA LYS A 75 13.90 3.91 -9.10
C LYS A 75 12.97 3.04 -9.95
N TYR A 76 12.94 1.73 -9.69
CA TYR A 76 12.06 0.79 -10.38
C TYR A 76 10.59 1.16 -10.16
N ILE A 77 10.20 1.46 -8.92
CA ILE A 77 8.84 1.86 -8.56
C ILE A 77 8.40 3.09 -9.35
N ILE A 78 9.24 4.14 -9.40
CA ILE A 78 8.94 5.37 -10.14
C ILE A 78 8.78 5.08 -11.64
N GLU A 79 9.63 4.22 -12.22
CA GLU A 79 9.50 3.79 -13.61
C GLU A 79 8.18 3.06 -13.86
N LYS A 80 7.79 2.15 -12.96
CA LYS A 80 6.52 1.41 -13.08
C LYS A 80 5.27 2.24 -12.87
N LEU A 81 5.32 3.23 -11.99
CA LEU A 81 4.24 4.20 -11.84
C LEU A 81 4.05 5.05 -13.11
N LYS A 82 5.14 5.38 -13.82
CA LYS A 82 5.07 6.05 -15.14
C LYS A 82 4.49 5.15 -16.23
N ASP A 83 4.69 3.84 -16.12
CA ASP A 83 4.06 2.82 -16.98
C ASP A 83 2.58 2.56 -16.61
N HIS A 84 2.05 3.25 -15.59
CA HIS A 84 0.70 3.06 -15.04
C HIS A 84 0.44 1.67 -14.45
N ASP A 85 1.47 0.97 -13.98
CA ASP A 85 1.31 -0.29 -13.25
C ASP A 85 0.61 -0.06 -11.90
N SER A 86 -0.24 -0.99 -11.48
CA SER A 86 -0.94 -0.91 -10.20
C SER A 86 0.00 -1.19 -9.00
N PRO A 87 -0.28 -0.66 -7.81
CA PRO A 87 0.47 -0.96 -6.59
C PRO A 87 0.65 -2.46 -6.35
N GLU A 88 -0.42 -3.25 -6.49
CA GLU A 88 -0.38 -4.70 -6.31
C GLU A 88 0.59 -5.39 -7.29
N LYS A 89 0.58 -4.98 -8.57
CA LYS A 89 1.49 -5.52 -9.59
C LYS A 89 2.94 -5.17 -9.25
N ILE A 90 3.22 -3.90 -8.96
CA ILE A 90 4.56 -3.44 -8.60
C ILE A 90 5.08 -4.21 -7.39
N CYS A 91 4.24 -4.37 -6.36
CA CYS A 91 4.58 -5.09 -5.15
C CYS A 91 4.75 -6.60 -5.35
N THR A 92 4.07 -7.18 -6.34
CA THR A 92 4.28 -8.57 -6.77
C THR A 92 5.62 -8.73 -7.48
N ASP A 93 5.97 -7.80 -8.37
CA ASP A 93 7.24 -7.82 -9.13
C ASP A 93 8.48 -7.70 -8.23
N ILE A 94 8.35 -7.06 -7.06
CA ILE A 94 9.41 -6.97 -6.03
C ILE A 94 9.24 -7.97 -4.87
N TYR A 95 8.37 -8.97 -5.05
CA TYR A 95 8.16 -10.10 -4.12
C TYR A 95 7.65 -9.73 -2.71
N LEU A 96 6.99 -8.57 -2.58
CA LEU A 96 6.35 -8.13 -1.32
C LEU A 96 4.85 -8.49 -1.26
N CYS A 97 4.22 -8.67 -2.42
CA CYS A 97 2.93 -9.33 -2.56
C CYS A 97 3.16 -10.72 -3.15
N TRP A 98 2.61 -11.74 -2.48
CA TRP A 98 2.60 -13.11 -2.99
C TRP A 98 1.14 -13.41 -3.33
N VAL A 99 0.88 -13.51 -4.64
CA VAL A 99 -0.38 -14.00 -5.22
C VAL A 99 -0.59 -15.48 -4.92
#